data_AF-A0AAD0QCV3-F1
#
_entry.id   AF-A0AAD0QCV3-F1
#
_cell.length_a   1.000
_cell.length_b   1.000
_cell.length_c   1.000
_cell.angle_alpha   90.00
_cell.angle_beta   90.00
_cell.angle_gamma   90.00
#
_symmetry.space_group_name_H-M   'P 1'
#
loop_
_entity.id
_entity.type
_entity.pdbx_description
1 polymer ?
#
loop_
_entity_poly.entity_id
_entity_poly.type
_entity_poly.pdbx_seq_one_letter_code
_entity_poly.pdbx_strand_id
1 'polypeptide(L)'
;MAFPARRTTGLPKQGDEVLLYTTRGCYRNPARDRGRIMGLATVTSKVSPLQEPISFGGRHFTSGCTLRVHGLSPRHEGVVLADLVPQLQVFPEPGSWSARMRRASLELPKPDADLLRRELQPMLRPRGPLLGQYAR
;
A
#
# COMPACT_ATOMS: atom_id res chain seq x y z
N MET A 1 -6.84 -7.92 0.93
CA MET A 1 -7.01 -6.62 0.24
C MET A 1 -8.27 -6.70 -0.62
N ALA A 2 -9.00 -5.60 -0.77
CA ALA A 2 -10.23 -5.54 -1.54
C ALA A 2 -10.14 -4.45 -2.64
N PHE A 3 -10.79 -4.67 -3.78
CA PHE A 3 -10.73 -3.84 -4.98
C PHE A 3 -12.14 -3.44 -5.45
N PRO A 4 -12.32 -2.20 -5.95
CA PRO A 4 -13.61 -1.74 -6.47
C PRO A 4 -13.90 -2.34 -7.85
N ALA A 5 -15.19 -2.52 -8.17
CA ALA A 5 -15.65 -3.25 -9.36
C ALA A 5 -15.06 -2.77 -10.71
N ARG A 6 -14.74 -1.48 -10.85
CA ARG A 6 -14.33 -0.88 -12.13
C ARG A 6 -12.82 -0.83 -12.37
N ARG A 7 -11.99 -1.35 -11.46
CA ARG A 7 -10.52 -1.25 -11.58
C ARG A 7 -9.89 -2.65 -11.71
N THR A 8 -9.56 -3.01 -12.95
CA THR A 8 -9.05 -4.34 -13.31
C THR A 8 -7.58 -4.36 -13.72
N THR A 9 -6.96 -3.20 -13.94
CA THR A 9 -5.56 -3.12 -14.41
C THR A 9 -4.57 -2.99 -13.25
N GLY A 10 -3.43 -3.66 -13.39
CA GLY A 10 -2.34 -3.64 -12.40
C GLY A 10 -2.65 -4.38 -11.11
N LEU A 11 -3.62 -5.29 -11.10
CA LEU A 11 -3.95 -6.11 -9.92
C LEU A 11 -2.78 -7.06 -9.59
N PRO A 12 -2.46 -7.24 -8.30
CA PRO A 12 -1.39 -8.16 -7.92
C PRO A 12 -1.80 -9.61 -8.20
N LYS A 13 -0.81 -10.42 -8.55
CA LYS A 13 -0.94 -11.86 -8.75
C LYS A 13 -0.61 -12.60 -7.47
N GLN A 14 -1.09 -13.84 -7.37
CA GLN A 14 -0.67 -14.74 -6.30
C GLN A 14 0.84 -14.96 -6.38
N GLY A 15 1.53 -14.82 -5.24
CA GLY A 15 2.99 -14.89 -5.14
C GLY A 15 3.68 -13.53 -5.17
N ASP A 16 3.00 -12.47 -5.61
CA ASP A 16 3.59 -11.14 -5.65
C ASP A 16 3.90 -10.62 -4.24
N GLU A 17 5.09 -10.03 -4.08
CA GLU A 17 5.42 -9.19 -2.94
C GLU A 17 4.79 -7.81 -3.13
N VAL A 18 4.16 -7.29 -2.08
CA VAL A 18 3.48 -6.00 -2.11
C VAL A 18 3.94 -5.12 -0.96
N LEU A 19 4.18 -3.85 -1.30
CA LEU A 19 4.44 -2.77 -0.35
C LEU A 19 3.12 -2.07 -0.02
N LEU A 20 2.80 -1.97 1.27
CA LEU A 20 1.56 -1.36 1.75
C LEU A 20 1.73 0.14 1.92
N TYR A 21 0.90 0.93 1.23
CA TYR A 21 0.97 2.38 1.25
C TYR A 21 -0.21 3.01 1.98
N THR A 22 0.06 3.90 2.93
CA THR A 22 -0.93 4.80 3.53
C THR A 22 -0.98 6.10 2.77
N THR A 23 -2.19 6.52 2.40
CA THR A 23 -2.39 7.79 1.72
C THR A 23 -2.18 8.95 2.69
N ARG A 24 -1.90 10.13 2.13
CA ARG A 24 -1.73 11.37 2.90
C ARG A 24 -2.89 11.65 3.87
N GLY A 25 -4.12 11.37 3.46
CA GLY A 25 -5.30 11.61 4.30
C GLY A 25 -5.57 10.54 5.37
N CYS A 26 -4.77 9.47 5.44
CA CYS A 26 -5.05 8.31 6.29
C CYS A 26 -5.13 8.65 7.78
N TYR A 27 -4.43 9.69 8.25
CA TYR A 27 -4.38 10.04 9.67
C TYR A 27 -5.11 11.35 10.04
N ARG A 28 -6.04 11.78 9.17
CA ARG A 28 -6.98 12.90 9.41
C ARG A 28 -6.32 14.28 9.61
N ASN A 29 -5.05 14.47 9.25
CA ASN A 29 -4.44 15.80 9.10
C ASN A 29 -3.66 15.89 7.77
N PRO A 30 -4.33 16.03 6.62
CA PRO A 30 -3.70 15.97 5.31
C PRO A 30 -2.68 17.09 5.04
N ALA A 31 -2.72 18.20 5.77
CA ALA A 31 -1.73 19.29 5.63
C ALA A 31 -0.36 18.89 6.22
N ARG A 32 -0.37 18.02 7.23
CA ARG A 32 0.83 17.57 7.95
C ARG A 32 1.25 16.16 7.57
N ASP A 33 0.27 15.28 7.38
CA ASP A 33 0.49 13.86 7.14
C ASP A 33 1.12 13.65 5.76
N ARG A 34 1.94 12.62 5.64
CA ARG A 34 2.65 12.26 4.41
C ARG A 34 2.21 10.87 3.97
N GLY A 35 2.20 10.63 2.66
CA GLY A 35 1.98 9.29 2.14
C GLY A 35 3.19 8.41 2.45
N ARG A 36 2.96 7.24 3.07
CA ARG A 36 4.04 6.39 3.56
C ARG A 36 3.90 4.95 3.09
N ILE A 37 5.02 4.33 2.80
CA ILE A 37 5.08 2.87 2.72
C ILE A 37 5.28 2.36 4.15
N MET A 38 4.33 1.59 4.63
CA MET A 38 4.24 1.19 6.04
C MET A 38 4.33 -0.32 6.26
N GLY A 39 4.47 -1.13 5.22
CA GLY A 39 4.40 -2.57 5.41
C GLY A 39 4.81 -3.39 4.20
N LEU A 40 5.14 -4.64 4.49
CA LEU A 40 5.52 -5.64 3.52
C LEU A 40 4.60 -6.85 3.65
N ALA A 41 4.11 -7.34 2.53
CA ALA A 41 3.25 -8.52 2.49
C ALA A 41 3.47 -9.34 1.21
N THR A 42 2.97 -10.56 1.21
CA THR A 42 2.84 -11.39 0.00
C THR A 42 1.37 -11.69 -0.27
N VAL A 43 1.00 -11.65 -1.54
CA VAL A 43 -0.34 -12.05 -2.00
C VAL A 43 -0.43 -13.57 -2.01
N THR A 44 -1.32 -14.16 -1.21
CA THR A 44 -1.41 -15.62 -1.04
C THR A 44 -2.58 -16.25 -1.77
N SER A 45 -3.46 -15.47 -2.38
CA SER A 45 -4.56 -15.97 -3.22
C SER A 45 -4.66 -15.17 -4.52
N LYS A 46 -5.29 -15.75 -5.54
CA LYS A 46 -5.69 -15.00 -6.73
C LYS A 46 -6.69 -13.90 -6.33
N VAL A 47 -6.73 -12.82 -7.10
CA VAL A 47 -7.82 -11.84 -7.01
C VAL A 47 -9.07 -12.48 -7.58
N SER A 48 -10.12 -12.56 -6.78
CA SER A 48 -11.41 -13.14 -7.16
C SER A 48 -12.56 -12.29 -6.65
N PRO A 49 -13.79 -12.45 -7.19
CA PRO A 49 -14.99 -11.89 -6.56
C PRO A 49 -15.08 -12.28 -5.09
N LEU A 50 -15.50 -11.35 -4.25
CA LEU A 50 -15.82 -11.62 -2.85
C LEU A 50 -17.23 -12.22 -2.77
N GLN A 51 -17.42 -13.22 -1.92
CA GLN A 51 -18.76 -13.78 -1.66
C GLN A 51 -19.71 -12.70 -1.12
N GLU A 52 -19.19 -11.87 -0.21
CA GLU A 52 -19.89 -10.70 0.30
C GLU A 52 -19.08 -9.44 -0.04
N PRO A 53 -19.65 -8.50 -0.82
CA PRO A 53 -18.99 -7.23 -1.12
C PRO A 53 -18.73 -6.41 0.15
N ILE A 54 -17.51 -5.87 0.28
CA ILE A 54 -17.15 -5.02 1.40
C ILE A 54 -17.58 -3.58 1.09
N SER A 55 -18.30 -2.94 1.99
CA SER A 55 -18.68 -1.52 1.88
C SER A 55 -17.93 -0.69 2.92
N PHE A 56 -17.17 0.31 2.48
CA PHE A 56 -16.39 1.17 3.36
C PHE A 56 -16.31 2.60 2.82
N GLY A 57 -16.67 3.59 3.63
CA GLY A 57 -16.60 5.01 3.27
C GLY A 57 -17.39 5.37 2.00
N GLY A 58 -18.60 4.80 1.83
CA GLY A 58 -19.44 5.01 0.64
C GLY A 58 -18.94 4.31 -0.63
N ARG A 59 -17.91 3.45 -0.54
CA ARG A 59 -17.35 2.70 -1.67
C ARG A 59 -17.61 1.22 -1.50
N HIS A 60 -17.93 0.56 -2.62
CA HIS A 60 -18.15 -0.89 -2.68
C HIS A 60 -16.95 -1.59 -3.32
N PHE A 61 -16.50 -2.66 -2.67
CA PHE A 61 -15.40 -3.50 -3.10
C PHE A 61 -15.93 -4.91 -3.34
N THR A 62 -15.87 -5.35 -4.60
CA THR A 62 -16.53 -6.58 -5.06
C THR A 62 -15.55 -7.71 -5.33
N SER A 63 -14.25 -7.43 -5.32
CA SER A 63 -13.20 -8.43 -5.48
C SER A 63 -12.09 -8.24 -4.45
N GLY A 64 -11.30 -9.27 -4.21
CA GLY A 64 -10.22 -9.21 -3.24
C GLY A 64 -9.24 -10.37 -3.35
N CYS A 65 -8.16 -10.26 -2.58
CA CYS A 65 -7.17 -11.32 -2.39
C CYS A 65 -6.70 -11.36 -0.94
N THR A 66 -6.16 -12.50 -0.53
CA THR A 66 -5.56 -12.69 0.80
C THR A 66 -4.12 -12.19 0.78
N LEU A 67 -3.74 -11.47 1.84
CA LEU A 67 -2.38 -11.03 2.08
C LEU A 67 -1.81 -11.71 3.32
N ARG A 68 -0.59 -12.23 3.22
CA ARG A 68 0.25 -12.54 4.37
C ARG A 68 1.12 -11.32 4.65
N VAL A 69 0.81 -10.60 5.73
CA VAL A 69 1.60 -9.45 6.17
C VAL A 69 2.81 -9.94 6.96
N HIS A 70 4.00 -9.58 6.50
CA HIS A 70 5.27 -9.97 7.11
C HIS A 70 5.72 -8.99 8.19
N GLY A 71 5.40 -7.71 8.01
CA GLY A 71 5.66 -6.69 9.01
C GLY A 71 4.99 -5.38 8.66
N LEU A 72 4.81 -4.54 9.67
CA LEU A 72 4.31 -3.17 9.55
C LEU A 72 5.23 -2.22 10.32
N SER A 73 5.32 -0.97 9.90
CA SER A 73 5.88 0.11 10.71
C SER A 73 4.86 0.56 11.75
N PRO A 74 5.30 1.15 12.87
CA PRO A 74 4.40 1.80 13.82
C PRO A 74 3.55 2.91 13.18
N ARG A 75 2.48 3.30 13.87
CA ARG A 75 1.56 4.34 13.40
C ARG A 75 2.32 5.66 13.18
N HIS A 76 2.08 6.31 12.05
CA HIS A 76 2.77 7.53 11.59
C HIS A 76 4.24 7.38 11.19
N GLU A 77 4.78 6.17 11.28
CA GLU A 77 6.11 5.82 10.78
C GLU A 77 6.03 5.16 9.39
N GLY A 78 7.19 4.80 8.84
CA GLY A 78 7.34 4.24 7.51
C GLY A 78 7.99 5.22 6.54
N VAL A 79 8.40 4.68 5.40
CA VAL A 79 9.15 5.41 4.36
C VAL A 79 8.26 6.48 3.75
N VAL A 80 8.66 7.74 3.82
CA VAL A 80 7.97 8.84 3.15
C VAL A 80 8.19 8.72 1.65
N LEU A 81 7.16 8.31 0.91
CA LEU A 81 7.30 8.03 -0.51
C LEU A 81 7.78 9.26 -1.30
N ALA A 82 7.24 10.44 -0.97
CA ALA A 82 7.56 11.69 -1.63
C ALA A 82 9.06 12.04 -1.60
N ASP A 83 9.79 11.60 -0.58
CA ASP A 83 11.21 11.92 -0.40
C ASP A 83 12.08 11.04 -1.32
N LEU A 84 11.54 9.89 -1.76
CA LEU A 84 12.21 8.96 -2.68
C LEU A 84 11.73 9.09 -4.13
N VAL A 85 10.63 9.80 -4.40
CA VAL A 85 10.08 10.01 -5.75
C VAL A 85 11.13 10.39 -6.79
N PRO A 86 12.08 11.32 -6.53
CA PRO A 86 13.11 11.68 -7.51
C PRO A 86 14.03 10.53 -7.95
N GLN A 87 14.09 9.44 -7.17
CA GLN A 87 14.94 8.28 -7.41
C GLN A 87 14.18 7.09 -8.02
N LEU A 88 12.86 7.18 -8.17
CA LEU A 88 12.00 6.06 -8.55
C LEU A 88 11.58 6.16 -10.02
N GLN A 89 11.91 5.13 -10.80
CA GLN A 89 11.64 5.06 -12.23
C GLN A 89 10.14 5.02 -12.56
N VAL A 90 9.32 4.48 -11.65
CA VAL A 90 7.86 4.43 -11.79
C VAL A 90 7.22 5.82 -11.86
N PHE A 91 7.93 6.86 -11.42
CA PHE A 91 7.53 8.27 -11.45
C PHE A 91 8.41 9.09 -12.40
N PRO A 92 8.19 9.00 -13.72
CA PRO A 92 9.01 9.72 -14.71
C PRO A 92 8.91 11.25 -14.57
N GLU A 93 7.80 11.74 -14.02
CA GLU A 93 7.57 13.17 -13.75
C GLU A 93 7.36 13.40 -12.25
N PRO A 94 8.40 13.84 -11.51
CA PRO A 94 8.30 14.08 -10.07
C PRO A 94 7.29 15.15 -9.67
N GLY A 95 6.91 16.08 -10.56
CA GLY A 95 5.90 17.10 -10.26
C GLY A 95 4.46 16.57 -10.21
N SER A 96 4.18 15.47 -10.94
CA SER A 96 2.84 14.92 -11.14
C SER A 96 2.67 13.51 -10.53
N TRP A 97 3.69 12.99 -9.84
CA TRP A 97 3.76 11.61 -9.33
C TRP A 97 2.51 11.13 -8.56
N SER A 98 1.91 12.01 -7.76
CA SER A 98 0.74 11.65 -6.93
C SER A 98 -0.48 11.24 -7.75
N ALA A 99 -0.58 11.67 -9.01
CA ALA A 99 -1.62 11.22 -9.92
C ALA A 99 -1.47 9.72 -10.24
N ARG A 100 -0.23 9.22 -10.36
CA ARG A 100 0.02 7.78 -10.57
C ARG A 100 -0.43 6.94 -9.38
N MET A 101 -0.44 7.49 -8.17
CA MET A 101 -0.93 6.82 -6.96
C MET A 101 -2.46 6.74 -6.85
N ARG A 102 -3.24 7.37 -7.75
CA ARG A 102 -4.72 7.36 -7.70
C ARG A 102 -5.34 6.03 -8.17
N ARG A 103 -4.70 4.90 -7.86
CA ARG A 103 -5.08 3.53 -8.23
C ARG A 103 -4.99 2.60 -7.01
N ALA A 104 -5.53 1.38 -7.12
CA ALA A 104 -5.51 0.43 -6.01
C ALA A 104 -4.13 -0.22 -5.83
N SER A 105 -3.43 -0.48 -6.93
CA SER A 105 -2.11 -1.09 -7.00
C SER A 105 -1.30 -0.44 -8.11
N LEU A 106 0.00 -0.31 -7.88
CA LEU A 106 0.98 0.23 -8.81
C LEU A 106 2.10 -0.81 -8.93
N GLU A 107 2.31 -1.34 -10.13
CA GLU A 107 3.44 -2.21 -10.40
C GLU A 107 4.73 -1.40 -10.36
N LEU A 108 5.74 -1.94 -9.67
CA LEU A 108 7.03 -1.30 -9.50
C LEU A 108 8.08 -2.03 -10.35
N PRO A 109 8.93 -1.30 -11.08
CA PRO A 109 10.17 -1.85 -11.59
C PRO A 109 10.99 -2.45 -10.44
N LYS A 110 11.73 -3.52 -10.73
CA LYS A 110 12.56 -4.21 -9.72
C LYS A 110 13.50 -3.26 -8.94
N PRO A 111 14.21 -2.30 -9.57
CA PRO A 111 15.08 -1.38 -8.84
C PRO A 111 14.32 -0.51 -7.83
N ASP A 112 13.12 -0.04 -8.19
CA ASP A 112 12.27 0.75 -7.32
C ASP A 112 11.78 -0.07 -6.12
N ALA A 113 11.33 -1.30 -6.38
CA ALA A 113 10.90 -2.21 -5.33
C ALA A 113 12.05 -2.54 -4.36
N ASP A 114 13.26 -2.79 -4.88
CA ASP A 114 14.45 -3.09 -4.09
C ASP A 114 14.88 -1.88 -3.23
N LEU A 115 14.83 -0.66 -3.77
CA LEU A 115 15.06 0.58 -3.03
C LEU A 115 14.06 0.72 -1.87
N LEU A 116 12.76 0.70 -2.16
CA LEU A 116 11.72 0.91 -1.17
C LEU A 116 11.73 -0.17 -0.08
N ARG A 117 11.99 -1.43 -0.45
CA ARG A 117 12.12 -2.55 0.48
C ARG A 117 13.31 -2.37 1.43
N ARG A 118 14.46 -1.93 0.92
CA ARG A 118 15.65 -1.66 1.74
C ARG A 118 15.37 -0.56 2.77
N GLU A 119 14.75 0.54 2.36
CA GLU A 119 14.42 1.65 3.28
C GLU A 119 13.35 1.26 4.31
N LEU A 120 12.42 0.36 3.95
CA LEU A 120 11.35 -0.08 4.84
C LEU A 120 11.80 -1.11 5.88
N GLN A 121 12.68 -2.03 5.50
CA GLN A 121 13.13 -3.18 6.30
C GLN A 121 13.44 -2.84 7.78
N PRO A 122 14.25 -1.79 8.09
CA PRO A 122 14.59 -1.44 9.47
C PRO A 122 13.39 -1.04 10.35
N MET A 123 12.29 -0.60 9.73
CA MET A 123 11.10 -0.09 10.41
C MET A 123 10.07 -1.19 10.67
N LEU A 124 10.22 -2.37 10.07
CA LEU A 124 9.23 -3.45 10.18
C LEU A 124 9.22 -4.05 11.58
N ARG A 125 8.02 -4.25 12.11
CA ARG A 125 7.73 -4.97 13.35
C ARG A 125 6.61 -5.99 13.10
N PRO A 126 6.52 -7.05 13.93
CA PRO A 126 5.39 -7.99 13.87
C PRO A 126 4.05 -7.26 13.99
N ARG A 127 3.06 -7.68 13.20
CA ARG A 127 1.75 -7.00 13.13
C ARG A 127 1.00 -6.94 14.47
N GLY A 128 1.07 -8.00 15.28
CA GLY A 128 0.23 -8.19 16.47
C GLY A 128 0.35 -7.05 17.48
N PRO A 129 1.56 -6.74 17.99
CA PRO A 129 1.78 -5.64 18.93
C PRO A 129 1.35 -4.26 18.41
N LEU A 130 1.36 -4.04 17.08
CA LEU A 130 1.03 -2.75 16.48
C LEU A 130 -0.48 -2.51 16.36
N LEU A 131 -1.31 -3.55 16.33
CA LEU A 131 -2.77 -3.40 16.20
C LEU A 131 -3.38 -2.60 17.36
N GLY A 132 -2.82 -2.72 18.57
CA GLY A 132 -3.27 -1.96 19.74
C GLY A 132 -3.16 -0.44 19.57
N GLN A 133 -2.32 0.06 18.66
CA GLN A 133 -2.19 1.50 18.38
C GLN A 133 -3.40 2.08 17.64
N TYR A 134 -4.25 1.22 17.07
CA TYR A 134 -5.45 1.59 16.30
C TYR A 134 -6.76 1.37 17.06
N ALA A 135 -6.73 0.76 18.25
CA ALA A 135 -7.92 0.43 19.04
C ALA A 135 -8.44 1.60 19.92
N ARG A 136 -8.29 2.84 19.45
CA ARG A 136 -8.77 4.03 20.18
C ARG A 136 -10.16 4.46 19.72
#